data_AF-A0A2U1QJV3-F1
#
_entry.id   AF-A0A2U1QJV3-F1
#
_cell.length_a   1.000
_cell.length_b   1.000
_cell.length_c   1.000
_cell.angle_alpha   90.00
_cell.angle_beta   90.00
_cell.angle_gamma   90.00
#
_symmetry.space_group_name_H-M   'P 1'
#
loop_
_entity.id
_entity.type
_entity.pdbx_description
1 polymer ?
#
loop_
_entity_poly.entity_id
_entity_poly.type
_entity_poly.pdbx_seq_one_letter_code
_entity_poly.pdbx_strand_id
1 'polypeptide(L)'
;MLKTLERYEKCSFGPPEQRKPAKEDLQEQSSYQEYMRLKERYDALKQLERNYYGEEIDNLSTNELESLERQLHSSLKQIRTIRTQSLVDKLYEQQKMEHHLYESNKTLRLKLNLSCSQLEEESQAEALQWEAHAHANGMIYGHPQHQLSQTTRDAFYHPTGCETTLQIGYQTDMSAATSTSMNHQMQGWPA
;
A
#
# COMPACT_ATOMS: atom_id res chain seq x y z
N MET A 1 -34.94 5.50 -78.68
CA MET A 1 -34.37 4.56 -77.69
C MET A 1 -34.57 5.06 -76.25
N LEU A 2 -34.15 6.28 -75.90
CA LEU A 2 -34.40 6.91 -74.58
C LEU A 2 -35.88 6.92 -74.15
N LYS A 3 -36.79 7.30 -75.06
CA LYS A 3 -38.24 7.34 -74.79
C LYS A 3 -38.86 5.95 -74.51
N THR A 4 -38.21 4.88 -74.94
CA THR A 4 -38.66 3.50 -74.70
C THR A 4 -38.16 3.02 -73.34
N LEU A 5 -36.94 3.38 -72.97
CA LEU A 5 -36.36 3.11 -71.66
C LEU A 5 -37.12 3.85 -70.56
N GLU A 6 -37.44 5.14 -70.78
CA GLU A 6 -38.20 5.96 -69.82
C GLU A 6 -39.63 5.42 -69.61
N ARG A 7 -40.24 4.84 -70.66
CA ARG A 7 -41.55 4.20 -70.58
C ARG A 7 -41.48 2.86 -69.84
N TYR A 8 -40.40 2.09 -70.02
CA TYR A 8 -40.15 0.87 -69.25
C TYR A 8 -39.88 1.18 -67.78
N GLU A 9 -39.10 2.22 -67.47
CA GLU A 9 -38.82 2.66 -66.10
C GLU A 9 -40.11 3.02 -65.35
N LYS A 10 -40.99 3.80 -66.00
CA LYS A 10 -42.31 4.21 -65.45
C LYS A 10 -43.34 3.08 -65.35
N CYS A 11 -43.14 1.97 -66.06
CA CYS A 11 -44.05 0.81 -66.04
C CYS A 11 -43.52 -0.36 -65.23
N SER A 12 -42.20 -0.49 -65.06
CA SER A 12 -41.53 -1.53 -64.27
C SER A 12 -41.43 -1.14 -62.80
N PHE A 13 -41.30 0.16 -62.49
CA PHE A 13 -41.56 0.70 -61.17
C PHE A 13 -42.93 1.35 -61.21
N GLY A 14 -43.95 0.66 -60.67
CA GLY A 14 -45.23 1.30 -60.35
C GLY A 14 -45.03 2.51 -59.45
N PRO A 15 -46.09 3.32 -59.19
CA PRO A 15 -46.01 4.44 -58.25
C PRO A 15 -45.28 3.97 -56.99
N PRO A 16 -44.40 4.78 -56.37
CA PRO A 16 -43.68 4.34 -55.19
C PRO A 16 -44.73 3.98 -54.14
N GLU A 17 -45.10 2.70 -54.09
CA GLU A 17 -45.72 2.10 -52.92
C GLU A 17 -44.80 2.54 -51.82
N GLN A 18 -45.36 3.29 -50.88
CA GLN A 18 -44.71 3.62 -49.64
C GLN A 18 -44.21 2.29 -49.08
N ARG A 19 -42.96 1.93 -49.38
CA ARG A 19 -42.25 0.88 -48.70
C ARG A 19 -42.20 1.39 -47.28
N LYS A 20 -43.17 0.95 -46.48
CA LYS A 20 -43.03 1.00 -45.03
C LYS A 20 -41.65 0.40 -44.79
N PRO A 21 -40.71 1.15 -44.19
CA PRO A 21 -39.38 0.60 -43.93
C PRO A 21 -39.59 -0.75 -43.25
N ALA A 22 -38.86 -1.78 -43.71
CA ALA A 22 -38.98 -3.08 -43.11
C ALA A 22 -38.77 -2.91 -41.60
N LYS A 23 -39.46 -3.72 -40.76
CA LYS A 23 -39.27 -3.61 -39.30
C LYS A 23 -37.79 -3.65 -38.90
N GLU A 24 -36.99 -4.38 -39.69
CA GLU A 24 -35.55 -4.46 -39.58
C GLU A 24 -34.84 -3.12 -39.89
N ASP A 25 -35.19 -2.42 -40.98
CA ASP A 25 -34.65 -1.08 -41.32
C ASP A 25 -34.96 -0.05 -40.23
N LEU A 26 -36.17 -0.08 -39.65
CA LEU A 26 -36.55 0.80 -38.54
C LEU A 26 -35.75 0.49 -37.26
N GLN A 27 -35.49 -0.78 -37.00
CA GLN A 27 -34.74 -1.23 -35.83
C GLN A 27 -33.24 -0.93 -35.97
N GLU A 28 -32.68 -1.10 -37.17
CA GLU A 28 -31.32 -0.68 -37.49
C GLU A 28 -31.16 0.84 -37.37
N GLN A 29 -32.13 1.62 -37.87
CA GLN A 29 -32.13 3.07 -37.70
C GLN A 29 -32.24 3.48 -36.23
N SER A 30 -33.06 2.81 -35.42
CA SER A 30 -33.15 3.04 -33.98
C SER A 30 -31.84 2.73 -33.27
N SER A 31 -31.23 1.59 -33.57
CA SER A 31 -29.93 1.17 -33.02
C SER A 31 -28.83 2.18 -33.37
N TYR A 32 -28.77 2.64 -34.62
CA TYR A 32 -27.83 3.66 -35.04
C TYR A 32 -28.04 4.98 -34.29
N GLN A 33 -29.28 5.43 -34.10
CA GLN A 33 -29.55 6.64 -33.31
C GLN A 33 -29.15 6.51 -31.85
N GLU A 34 -29.33 5.33 -31.24
CA GLU A 34 -28.85 5.06 -29.88
C GLU A 34 -27.32 5.06 -29.80
N TYR A 35 -26.65 4.46 -30.78
CA TYR A 35 -25.20 4.53 -30.91
C TYR A 35 -24.70 5.97 -31.01
N MET A 36 -25.32 6.80 -31.88
CA MET A 36 -24.93 8.20 -32.01
C MET A 36 -25.10 8.97 -30.70
N ARG A 37 -26.22 8.77 -30.00
CA ARG A 37 -26.45 9.36 -28.66
C ARG A 37 -25.40 8.90 -27.64
N LEU A 38 -25.00 7.64 -27.68
CA LEU A 38 -23.95 7.11 -26.79
C LEU A 38 -22.58 7.68 -27.16
N LYS A 39 -22.28 7.80 -28.46
CA LYS A 39 -21.03 8.33 -28.98
C LYS A 39 -20.84 9.78 -28.58
N GLU A 40 -21.87 10.61 -28.70
CA GLU A 40 -21.85 12.01 -28.23
C GLU A 40 -21.53 12.11 -26.73
N ARG A 41 -22.16 11.25 -25.89
CA ARG A 41 -21.87 11.20 -24.45
C ARG A 41 -20.44 10.76 -24.16
N TYR A 42 -19.94 9.78 -24.90
CA TYR A 42 -18.57 9.31 -24.76
C TYR A 42 -17.56 10.39 -25.14
N ASP A 43 -17.79 11.11 -26.24
CA ASP A 43 -16.90 12.16 -26.70
C ASP A 43 -16.89 13.34 -25.72
N ALA A 44 -18.05 13.73 -25.18
CA ALA A 44 -18.14 14.72 -24.12
C ALA A 44 -17.39 14.29 -22.85
N LEU A 45 -17.49 13.01 -22.46
CA LEU A 45 -16.75 12.47 -21.31
C LEU A 45 -15.24 12.46 -21.55
N LYS A 46 -14.80 12.12 -22.78
CA LYS A 46 -13.38 12.15 -23.14
C LYS A 46 -12.82 13.56 -23.18
N GLN A 47 -13.60 14.54 -23.64
CA GLN A 47 -13.22 15.94 -23.57
C GLN A 47 -13.09 16.41 -22.12
N LEU A 48 -14.01 16.01 -21.23
CA LEU A 48 -13.93 16.31 -19.80
C LEU A 48 -12.66 15.70 -19.16
N GLU A 49 -12.31 14.46 -19.52
CA GLU A 49 -11.08 13.81 -19.08
C GLU A 49 -9.84 14.63 -19.48
N ARG A 50 -9.74 15.02 -20.75
CA ARG A 50 -8.66 15.89 -21.26
C ARG A 50 -8.58 17.21 -20.49
N ASN A 51 -9.72 17.86 -20.25
CA ASN A 51 -9.79 19.09 -19.48
C ASN A 51 -9.25 18.91 -18.05
N TYR A 52 -9.56 17.80 -17.38
CA TYR A 52 -9.01 17.50 -16.04
C TYR A 52 -7.49 17.28 -16.05
N TYR A 53 -6.93 16.80 -17.16
CA TYR A 53 -5.48 16.70 -17.36
C TYR A 53 -4.84 18.01 -17.84
N GLY A 54 -5.64 19.06 -18.02
CA GLY A 54 -5.19 20.36 -18.46
C GLY A 54 -4.93 20.47 -19.96
N GLU A 55 -5.54 19.60 -20.75
CA GLU A 55 -5.51 19.63 -22.22
C GLU A 55 -6.74 20.37 -22.78
N GLU A 56 -6.64 20.92 -24.00
CA GLU A 56 -7.74 21.54 -24.75
C GLU A 56 -8.51 22.65 -23.97
N ILE A 57 -7.84 23.32 -23.02
CA ILE A 57 -8.46 24.29 -22.12
C ILE A 57 -8.90 25.57 -22.84
N ASP A 58 -8.26 25.92 -23.96
CA ASP A 58 -8.50 27.17 -24.70
C ASP A 58 -9.97 27.37 -25.12
N ASN A 59 -10.75 26.28 -25.18
CA ASN A 59 -12.16 26.29 -25.57
C ASN A 59 -13.12 26.57 -24.39
N LEU A 60 -12.63 26.59 -23.14
CA LEU A 60 -13.43 26.82 -21.94
C LEU A 60 -13.57 28.32 -21.67
N SER A 61 -14.77 28.72 -21.25
CA SER A 61 -14.99 30.06 -20.71
C SER A 61 -14.33 30.21 -19.33
N THR A 62 -14.12 31.47 -18.90
CA THR A 62 -13.53 31.77 -17.58
C THR A 62 -14.33 31.14 -16.43
N ASN A 63 -15.66 31.10 -16.53
CA ASN A 63 -16.53 30.51 -15.51
C ASN A 63 -16.38 28.98 -15.43
N GLU A 64 -16.24 28.33 -16.59
CA GLU A 64 -16.05 26.88 -16.67
C GLU A 64 -14.65 26.49 -16.15
N LEU A 65 -13.63 27.30 -16.48
CA LEU A 65 -12.27 27.11 -15.99
C LEU A 65 -12.20 27.23 -14.47
N GLU A 66 -12.86 28.25 -13.90
CA GLU A 66 -12.91 28.43 -12.44
C GLU A 66 -13.69 27.28 -11.77
N SER A 67 -14.76 26.77 -12.40
CA SER A 67 -15.48 25.59 -11.93
C SER A 67 -14.59 24.34 -11.93
N LEU A 68 -13.84 24.12 -13.01
CA LEU A 68 -12.90 23.02 -13.17
C LEU A 68 -11.81 23.07 -12.10
N GLU A 69 -11.22 24.24 -11.88
CA GLU A 69 -10.21 24.47 -10.85
C GLU A 69 -10.75 24.15 -9.44
N ARG A 70 -11.94 24.66 -9.09
CA ARG A 70 -12.58 24.37 -7.80
C ARG A 70 -12.83 22.88 -7.60
N GLN A 71 -13.27 22.18 -8.64
CA GLN A 71 -13.50 20.73 -8.59
C GLN A 71 -12.19 19.96 -8.35
N LEU A 72 -11.14 20.27 -9.12
CA LEU A 72 -9.83 19.66 -8.97
C LEU A 72 -9.23 19.95 -7.59
N HIS A 73 -9.29 21.18 -7.12
CA HIS A 73 -8.81 21.58 -5.81
C HIS A 73 -9.52 20.80 -4.69
N SER A 74 -10.85 20.76 -4.73
CA SER A 74 -11.67 20.07 -3.72
C SER A 74 -11.39 18.56 -3.71
N SER A 75 -11.40 17.92 -4.88
CA SER A 75 -11.12 16.49 -5.03
C SER A 75 -9.70 16.13 -4.55
N LEU A 76 -8.70 16.91 -4.96
CA LEU A 76 -7.32 16.70 -4.53
C LEU A 76 -7.15 16.85 -3.02
N LYS A 77 -7.81 17.86 -2.42
CA LYS A 77 -7.86 18.03 -0.96
C LYS A 77 -8.47 16.79 -0.30
N GLN A 78 -9.60 16.30 -0.80
CA GLN A 78 -10.25 15.10 -0.27
C GLN A 78 -9.36 13.86 -0.38
N ILE A 79 -8.73 13.62 -1.53
CA ILE A 79 -7.80 12.50 -1.75
C ILE A 79 -6.65 12.56 -0.74
N ARG A 80 -6.04 13.74 -0.57
CA ARG A 80 -4.95 13.94 0.40
C ARG A 80 -5.40 13.69 1.83
N THR A 81 -6.58 14.19 2.22
CA THR A 81 -7.15 13.96 3.55
C THR A 81 -7.37 12.48 3.80
N ILE A 82 -8.03 11.76 2.89
CA ILE A 82 -8.31 10.33 3.03
C ILE A 82 -7.01 9.53 3.12
N ARG A 83 -6.03 9.83 2.24
CA ARG A 83 -4.73 9.15 2.24
C ARG A 83 -3.96 9.38 3.53
N THR A 84 -3.95 10.62 4.02
CA THR A 84 -3.25 10.99 5.26
C THR A 84 -3.92 10.33 6.46
N GLN A 85 -5.25 10.39 6.55
CA GLN A 85 -6.00 9.74 7.62
C GLN A 85 -5.74 8.24 7.64
N SER A 86 -5.83 7.56 6.49
CA SER A 86 -5.54 6.13 6.40
C SER A 86 -4.12 5.77 6.83
N LEU A 87 -3.12 6.63 6.52
CA LEU A 87 -1.74 6.41 6.95
C LEU A 87 -1.59 6.59 8.47
N VAL A 88 -2.23 7.61 9.03
CA VAL A 88 -2.24 7.86 10.49
C VAL A 88 -2.91 6.71 11.23
N ASP A 89 -4.05 6.22 10.73
CA ASP A 89 -4.78 5.09 11.33
C ASP A 89 -3.91 3.83 11.34
N LYS A 90 -3.25 3.50 10.22
CA LYS A 90 -2.33 2.35 10.13
C LYS A 90 -1.15 2.49 11.08
N LEU A 91 -0.56 3.68 11.18
CA LEU A 91 0.55 3.93 12.09
C LEU A 91 0.12 3.74 13.55
N TYR A 92 -1.07 4.24 13.91
CA TYR A 92 -1.63 4.07 15.25
C TYR A 92 -1.90 2.60 15.58
N GLU A 93 -2.49 1.85 14.66
CA GLU A 93 -2.72 0.40 14.83
C GLU A 93 -1.40 -0.36 15.04
N GLN A 94 -0.37 -0.04 14.26
CA GLN A 94 0.96 -0.65 14.39
C GLN A 94 1.62 -0.31 15.73
N GLN A 95 1.60 0.96 16.15
CA GLN A 95 2.14 1.38 17.44
C GLN A 95 1.43 0.70 18.61
N LYS A 96 0.11 0.54 18.53
CA LYS A 96 -0.67 -0.17 19.54
C LYS A 96 -0.27 -1.63 19.64
N MET A 97 -0.08 -2.29 18.49
CA MET A 97 0.37 -3.69 18.45
C MET A 97 1.79 -3.84 19.00
N GLU A 98 2.71 -2.96 18.60
CA GLU A 98 4.07 -2.92 19.12
C GLU A 98 4.09 -2.79 20.65
N HIS A 99 3.32 -1.84 21.19
CA HIS A 99 3.22 -1.65 22.63
C HIS A 99 2.68 -2.90 23.35
N HIS A 100 1.66 -3.55 22.79
CA HIS A 100 1.12 -4.78 23.37
C HIS A 100 2.14 -5.94 23.37
N LEU A 101 2.86 -6.11 22.26
CA LEU A 101 3.92 -7.12 22.15
C LEU A 101 5.07 -6.83 23.10
N TYR A 102 5.47 -5.56 23.23
CA TYR A 102 6.49 -5.12 24.16
C TYR A 102 6.14 -5.47 25.62
N GLU A 103 4.93 -5.12 26.08
CA GLU A 103 4.49 -5.42 27.45
C GLU A 103 4.37 -6.93 27.72
N SER A 104 3.89 -7.70 26.73
CA SER A 104 3.86 -9.16 26.80
C SER A 104 5.27 -9.76 26.91
N ASN A 105 6.20 -9.31 26.06
CA ASN A 105 7.58 -9.78 26.06
C ASN A 105 8.31 -9.42 27.36
N LYS A 106 8.11 -8.21 27.85
CA LYS A 106 8.61 -7.75 29.16
C LYS A 106 8.10 -8.64 30.30
N THR A 107 6.81 -8.96 30.30
CA THR A 107 6.21 -9.87 31.30
C THR A 107 6.82 -11.26 31.24
N LEU A 108 7.02 -11.81 30.03
CA LEU A 108 7.64 -13.12 29.84
C LEU A 108 9.10 -13.14 30.29
N ARG A 109 9.88 -12.10 30.01
CA ARG A 109 11.26 -11.96 30.49
C ARG A 109 11.33 -11.93 32.02
N LEU A 110 10.45 -11.18 32.66
CA LEU A 110 10.38 -11.16 34.13
C LEU A 110 10.05 -12.53 34.71
N LYS A 111 9.08 -13.24 34.14
CA LYS A 111 8.73 -14.61 34.57
C LYS A 111 9.90 -15.58 34.37
N LEU A 112 10.59 -15.51 33.22
CA LEU A 112 11.74 -16.36 32.94
C LEU A 112 12.86 -16.11 33.96
N ASN A 113 13.19 -14.85 34.23
CA ASN A 113 14.23 -14.51 35.20
C ASN A 113 13.89 -15.02 36.61
N LEU A 114 12.64 -14.83 37.06
CA LEU A 114 12.20 -15.34 38.36
C LEU A 114 12.27 -16.86 38.43
N SER A 115 11.78 -17.57 37.41
CA SER A 115 11.86 -19.04 37.37
C SER A 115 13.30 -19.56 37.30
N CYS A 116 14.19 -18.89 36.57
CA CYS A 116 15.61 -19.25 36.55
C CYS A 116 16.25 -19.07 37.93
N SER A 117 16.02 -17.94 38.61
CA SER A 117 16.55 -17.73 39.97
C SER A 117 16.00 -18.76 40.97
N GLN A 118 14.72 -19.14 40.87
CA GLN A 118 14.13 -20.19 41.70
C GLN A 118 14.82 -21.55 41.48
N LEU A 119 15.06 -21.93 40.22
CA LEU A 119 15.76 -23.18 39.90
C LEU A 119 17.22 -23.19 40.38
N GLU A 120 17.90 -22.04 40.34
CA GLU A 120 19.26 -21.89 40.85
C GLU A 120 19.32 -22.03 42.38
N GLU A 121 18.33 -21.49 43.11
CA GLU A 121 18.20 -21.66 44.56
C GLU A 121 17.89 -23.11 44.95
N GLU A 122 16.94 -23.77 44.26
CA GLU A 122 16.60 -25.18 44.49
C GLU A 122 17.81 -26.09 44.21
N SER A 123 18.54 -25.86 43.12
CA SER A 123 19.74 -26.63 42.78
C SER A 123 20.85 -26.45 43.81
N GLN A 124 21.06 -25.22 44.33
CA GLN A 124 22.03 -24.96 45.38
C GLN A 124 21.63 -25.59 46.71
N ALA A 125 20.34 -25.53 47.07
CA ALA A 125 19.83 -26.17 48.29
C ALA A 125 20.00 -27.69 48.25
N GLU A 126 19.73 -28.32 47.10
CA GLU A 126 19.93 -29.75 46.90
C GLU A 126 21.42 -30.14 46.98
N ALA A 127 22.32 -29.33 46.38
CA ALA A 127 23.76 -29.56 46.48
C ALA A 127 24.27 -29.49 47.92
N LEU A 128 23.85 -28.49 48.70
CA LEU A 128 24.21 -28.36 50.12
C LEU A 128 23.66 -29.51 50.97
N GLN A 129 22.48 -30.03 50.64
CA GLN A 129 21.91 -31.21 51.30
C GLN A 129 22.74 -32.48 51.02
N TRP A 130 23.16 -32.68 49.76
CA TRP A 130 24.04 -33.80 49.39
C TRP A 130 25.40 -33.71 50.08
N GLU A 131 25.96 -32.51 50.21
CA GLU A 131 27.25 -32.27 50.90
C GLU A 131 27.14 -32.51 52.41
N ALA A 132 26.06 -32.04 53.05
CA ALA A 132 25.81 -32.30 54.46
C ALA A 132 25.61 -33.80 54.74
N HIS A 133 24.92 -34.52 53.84
CA HIS A 133 24.73 -35.98 53.97
C HIS A 133 26.03 -36.76 53.74
N ALA A 134 26.87 -36.33 52.79
CA ALA A 134 28.20 -36.92 52.55
C ALA A 134 29.13 -36.74 53.76
N HIS A 135 29.13 -35.54 54.37
CA HIS A 135 29.88 -35.26 55.61
C HIS A 135 29.37 -36.07 56.81
N ALA A 136 28.05 -36.25 56.95
CA ALA A 136 27.47 -37.04 58.04
C ALA A 136 27.79 -38.55 57.94
N ASN A 137 27.93 -39.08 56.71
CA ASN A 137 28.24 -40.49 56.45
C ASN A 137 29.74 -40.77 56.27
N GLY A 138 30.62 -39.77 56.49
CA GLY A 138 32.08 -39.96 56.45
C GLY A 138 32.68 -40.25 55.07
N MET A 139 31.93 -39.99 53.98
CA MET A 139 32.37 -40.23 52.60
C MET A 139 32.85 -38.91 51.97
N ILE A 140 34.15 -38.61 52.10
CA ILE A 140 34.78 -37.47 51.39
C ILE A 140 35.29 -38.00 50.04
N TYR A 141 34.48 -37.90 48.99
CA TYR A 141 34.96 -38.02 47.61
C TYR A 141 35.20 -36.61 47.05
N GLY A 142 36.41 -36.38 46.52
CA GLY A 142 36.82 -35.09 45.96
C GLY A 142 35.86 -34.60 44.87
N HIS A 143 35.40 -33.36 45.05
CA HIS A 143 34.48 -32.65 44.16
C HIS A 143 35.17 -32.33 42.81
N PRO A 144 34.54 -32.60 41.65
CA PRO A 144 34.91 -31.92 40.42
C PRO A 144 34.23 -30.56 40.41
N GLN A 145 35.04 -29.50 40.43
CA GLN A 145 34.61 -28.12 40.30
C GLN A 145 33.87 -27.93 38.97
N HIS A 146 32.54 -27.83 39.01
CA HIS A 146 31.72 -27.50 37.86
C HIS A 146 31.80 -25.99 37.60
N GLN A 147 32.92 -25.54 37.03
CA GLN A 147 32.97 -24.24 36.34
C GLN A 147 32.19 -24.39 35.03
N LEU A 148 30.88 -24.10 35.07
CA LEU A 148 30.14 -23.84 33.84
C LEU A 148 30.31 -22.35 33.52
N SER A 149 31.11 -22.10 32.48
CA SER A 149 31.54 -20.82 31.97
C SER A 149 30.39 -19.84 31.74
N GLN A 150 30.29 -18.81 32.57
CA GLN A 150 29.54 -17.59 32.31
C GLN A 150 30.33 -16.69 31.36
N THR A 151 30.44 -17.06 30.09
CA THR A 151 30.90 -16.11 29.05
C THR A 151 30.20 -16.48 27.76
N THR A 152 29.42 -15.55 27.18
CA THR A 152 28.77 -15.55 25.84
C THR A 152 27.23 -15.59 25.77
N ARG A 153 26.48 -15.12 26.77
CA ARG A 153 25.02 -14.87 26.59
C ARG A 153 24.58 -13.41 26.50
N ASP A 154 25.50 -12.45 26.64
CA ASP A 154 25.21 -11.02 26.52
C ASP A 154 25.44 -10.42 25.11
N ALA A 155 25.91 -11.21 24.14
CA ALA A 155 26.25 -10.68 22.80
C ALA A 155 25.04 -10.44 21.88
N PHE A 156 23.81 -10.79 22.27
CA PHE A 156 22.65 -10.76 21.35
C PHE A 156 21.50 -9.83 21.78
N TYR A 157 21.60 -9.19 22.95
CA TYR A 157 20.60 -8.21 23.37
C TYR A 157 21.26 -6.84 23.47
N HIS A 158 21.19 -6.09 22.37
CA HIS A 158 21.30 -4.65 22.47
C HIS A 158 19.96 -4.15 23.04
N PRO A 159 19.92 -3.53 24.23
CA PRO A 159 18.75 -2.79 24.66
C PRO A 159 18.66 -1.59 23.71
N THR A 160 17.84 -1.68 22.67
CA THR A 160 17.40 -0.48 21.98
C THR A 160 16.54 0.27 22.97
N GLY A 161 17.18 1.15 23.75
CA GLY A 161 16.50 2.20 24.48
C GLY A 161 15.56 2.88 23.50
N CYS A 162 14.31 3.07 23.92
CA CYS A 162 13.31 3.79 23.17
C CYS A 162 13.78 5.22 22.93
N GLU A 163 14.58 5.47 21.90
CA GLU A 163 14.81 6.80 21.36
C GLU A 163 13.62 7.15 20.47
N THR A 164 12.56 7.59 21.15
CA THR A 164 11.64 8.57 20.59
C THR A 164 12.45 9.79 20.18
N THR A 165 12.79 9.94 18.89
CA THR A 165 12.73 11.19 18.12
C THR A 165 13.17 10.91 16.68
N LEU A 166 12.23 11.04 15.74
CA LEU A 166 12.50 11.24 14.32
C LEU A 166 13.45 12.45 14.15
N GLN A 167 14.75 12.22 13.95
CA GLN A 167 15.63 13.23 13.36
C GLN A 167 15.47 13.20 11.84
N ILE A 168 14.35 13.74 11.37
CA ILE A 168 14.25 14.27 10.01
C ILE A 168 14.64 15.75 10.13
N GLY A 169 15.92 16.06 9.88
CA GLY A 169 16.41 17.43 9.97
C GLY A 169 17.88 17.58 9.59
N TYR A 170 18.11 18.00 8.34
CA TYR A 170 19.30 18.66 7.78
C TYR A 170 20.60 18.66 8.59
N GLN A 171 21.57 17.86 8.12
CA GLN A 171 22.98 18.02 8.49
C GLN A 171 23.56 19.17 7.66
N THR A 172 23.71 20.33 8.29
CA THR A 172 24.55 21.45 7.82
C THR A 172 25.87 21.37 8.57
N ASP A 173 26.95 20.95 7.90
CA ASP A 173 28.11 21.81 7.66
C ASP A 173 29.33 21.05 7.09
N MET A 174 29.83 21.61 5.99
CA MET A 174 31.24 21.73 5.58
C MET A 174 32.25 20.67 6.08
N SER A 175 32.74 19.85 5.15
CA SER A 175 34.07 20.00 4.52
C SER A 175 34.76 18.66 4.15
N ALA A 176 35.53 18.74 3.06
CA ALA A 176 36.59 17.82 2.61
C ALA A 176 36.21 16.57 1.77
N ALA A 177 36.30 16.78 0.46
CA ALA A 177 37.12 16.03 -0.50
C ALA A 177 36.93 14.51 -0.70
N THR A 178 36.63 14.18 -1.96
CA THR A 178 37.07 13.02 -2.74
C THR A 178 36.68 11.62 -2.26
N SER A 179 35.66 11.03 -2.91
CA SER A 179 35.84 9.77 -3.63
C SER A 179 34.67 9.50 -4.58
N THR A 180 34.98 9.43 -5.87
CA THR A 180 34.13 8.92 -6.95
C THR A 180 33.91 7.42 -6.75
N SER A 181 32.68 6.91 -6.73
CA SER A 181 32.41 5.50 -7.08
C SER A 181 30.94 5.23 -7.43
N MET A 182 30.70 5.22 -8.74
CA MET A 182 29.81 4.38 -9.55
C MET A 182 28.47 3.84 -9.02
N ASN A 183 27.43 4.23 -9.77
CA ASN A 183 26.37 3.41 -10.38
C ASN A 183 25.53 2.47 -9.50
N HIS A 184 24.27 2.84 -9.27
CA HIS A 184 23.15 1.91 -9.42
C HIS A 184 21.90 2.60 -9.99
N GLN A 185 21.73 2.39 -11.29
CA GLN A 185 20.56 2.72 -12.09
C GLN A 185 19.53 1.59 -11.87
N MET A 186 18.43 1.89 -11.17
CA MET A 186 17.27 0.98 -11.10
C MET A 186 16.23 1.38 -12.14
N GLN A 187 15.92 0.42 -13.01
CA GLN A 187 15.10 0.53 -14.20
C GLN A 187 13.60 0.67 -13.86
N GLY A 188 12.89 1.40 -14.72
CA GLY A 188 11.45 1.57 -14.69
C GLY A 188 10.67 0.30 -15.01
N TRP A 189 9.44 0.24 -14.50
CA TRP A 189 8.47 -0.82 -14.75
C TRP A 189 7.77 -0.58 -16.09
N PRO A 190 7.49 -1.63 -16.89
CA PRO A 190 6.68 -1.48 -18.10
C PRO A 190 5.19 -1.47 -17.76
N ALA A 191 4.44 -0.85 -18.67
CA ALA A 191 2.98 -0.67 -18.67
C ALA A 191 2.18 -1.98 -18.75
#